data_AF-A0A6J8A7W8-F1
#
_entry.id   AF-A0A6J8A7W8-F1
#
_cell.length_a   1.000
_cell.length_b   1.000
_cell.length_c   1.000
_cell.angle_alpha   90.00
_cell.angle_beta   90.00
_cell.angle_gamma   90.00
#
_symmetry.space_group_name_H-M   'P 1'
#
loop_
_entity.id
_entity.type
_entity.pdbx_description
1 polymer ?
#
loop_
_entity_poly.entity_id
_entity_poly.type
_entity_poly.pdbx_seq_one_letter_code
_entity_poly.pdbx_strand_id
1 'polypeptide(L)'
;MEDSDGDITDIVTSGDEDSDDADVEMPDNAARQPNPWFSVVDKETFELDVNRDFEERIGPCGFEANFSPVDYFDKFLKTEDDDLIDRIVDETNRSASISSSQEEELLGSPTALELEQEISESQAVHQNLLDYSEQADSLILSEDMDRQSEWSRDQLSILDENLSYYTTCADIVKRIHTGPAESKKLPKFPPLPKRKLLSLYGEQAKKRKMMTPEELHQYLITKEIDVTKTARKEVFFFSASDITTPDIAVAKLQEGYTRQIQRQEATSMCFNLQYGHLLDVTFELYAKEKESGLQQQKWDDWLKQNIGISSSYSRKLREISRLLRPYMPRFSTVGLPFIEVYSMRKELKAMFSYSEEIMRYWSTQNQPIIQVETQSSQ
;
A
#
# COMPACT_ATOMS: atom_id res chain seq x y z
N MET A 1 -64.24 -2.51 46.71
CA MET A 1 -63.00 -3.30 46.83
C MET A 1 -62.26 -3.13 45.53
N GLU A 2 -61.19 -2.37 45.41
CA GLU A 2 -60.56 -1.35 46.25
C GLU A 2 -59.63 -0.63 45.27
N ASP A 3 -59.53 0.68 45.41
CA ASP A 3 -58.78 1.59 44.56
C ASP A 3 -57.26 1.38 44.72
N SER A 4 -56.46 1.76 43.72
CA SER A 4 -55.13 2.31 44.00
C SER A 4 -54.67 3.20 42.85
N ASP A 5 -54.86 4.50 43.11
CA ASP A 5 -54.09 5.61 42.56
C ASP A 5 -52.59 5.46 42.86
N GLY A 6 -51.76 6.20 42.11
CA GLY A 6 -50.32 6.28 42.34
C GLY A 6 -49.64 7.24 41.39
N ASP A 7 -49.86 8.53 41.66
CA ASP A 7 -49.46 9.72 40.92
C ASP A 7 -47.98 10.13 41.10
N ILE A 8 -47.52 10.92 40.11
CA ILE A 8 -46.42 11.90 40.01
C ILE A 8 -45.40 12.02 41.16
N THR A 9 -44.10 12.09 40.80
CA THR A 9 -43.20 13.15 41.32
C THR A 9 -42.18 13.60 40.26
N ASP A 10 -42.32 14.87 39.87
CA ASP A 10 -41.27 15.72 39.33
C ASP A 10 -40.20 15.98 40.40
N ILE A 11 -38.92 15.94 40.03
CA ILE A 11 -37.85 16.63 40.75
C ILE A 11 -37.08 17.49 39.75
N VAL A 12 -37.46 18.77 39.77
CA VAL A 12 -36.65 19.90 39.37
C VAL A 12 -35.86 20.32 40.60
N THR A 13 -34.53 20.39 40.49
CA THR A 13 -33.70 21.23 41.38
C THR A 13 -32.74 22.05 40.54
N SER A 14 -32.92 23.35 40.73
CA SER A 14 -32.22 24.54 40.29
C SER A 14 -30.87 24.79 41.01
N GLY A 15 -30.09 25.72 40.45
CA GLY A 15 -29.03 26.51 41.13
C GLY A 15 -27.70 26.39 40.40
N ASP A 16 -27.21 27.39 39.64
CA ASP A 16 -26.61 28.67 40.09
C ASP A 16 -25.38 28.38 40.97
N GLU A 17 -24.16 28.88 40.76
CA GLU A 17 -23.61 30.10 40.16
C GLU A 17 -22.06 29.93 40.09
N ASP A 18 -21.42 30.69 39.20
CA ASP A 18 -20.11 31.38 39.31
C ASP A 18 -18.79 30.67 39.68
N SER A 19 -17.75 31.02 38.88
CA SER A 19 -16.29 31.08 39.13
C SER A 19 -15.50 30.41 37.99
N ASP A 20 -14.47 30.95 37.35
CA ASP A 20 -13.76 32.22 37.42
C ASP A 20 -13.14 32.46 36.03
N ASP A 21 -13.19 33.71 35.56
CA ASP A 21 -12.38 34.20 34.45
C ASP A 21 -10.89 34.17 34.84
N ALA A 22 -10.16 33.18 34.32
CA ALA A 22 -8.70 33.18 34.38
C ALA A 22 -8.14 33.91 33.16
N ASP A 23 -7.83 35.18 33.40
CA ASP A 23 -7.02 36.08 32.58
C ASP A 23 -5.64 35.44 32.34
N VAL A 24 -5.44 34.84 31.15
CA VAL A 24 -4.13 34.32 30.72
C VAL A 24 -3.45 35.42 29.92
N GLU A 25 -2.61 36.20 30.61
CA GLU A 25 -1.61 37.06 29.99
C GLU A 25 -0.73 36.22 29.04
N MET A 26 -0.84 36.50 27.74
CA MET A 26 0.08 35.99 26.72
C MET A 26 1.37 36.81 26.78
N PRO A 27 2.54 36.24 27.12
CA PRO A 27 3.79 36.97 27.00
C PRO A 27 4.15 37.16 25.53
N ASP A 28 4.12 38.43 25.10
CA ASP A 28 4.83 38.94 23.95
C ASP A 28 6.32 38.61 24.10
N ASN A 29 6.79 37.60 23.36
CA ASN A 29 8.22 37.46 23.08
C ASN A 29 8.44 36.76 21.73
N ALA A 30 8.30 37.56 20.67
CA ALA A 30 8.76 37.22 19.34
C ALA A 30 10.30 37.24 19.29
N ALA A 31 10.93 36.13 19.67
CA ALA A 31 12.26 35.78 19.20
C ALA A 31 12.10 34.69 18.13
N ARG A 32 12.17 35.10 16.85
CA ARG A 32 12.29 34.18 15.72
C ARG A 32 13.51 33.29 15.97
N GLN A 33 13.29 32.03 16.34
CA GLN A 33 14.35 31.03 16.23
C GLN A 33 14.59 30.75 14.74
N PRO A 34 15.84 30.76 14.26
CA PRO A 34 16.13 30.33 12.90
C PRO A 34 15.67 28.88 12.73
N ASN A 35 14.98 28.63 11.62
CA ASN A 35 14.44 27.32 11.27
C ASN A 35 15.59 26.29 11.28
N PRO A 36 15.53 25.21 12.08
CA PRO A 36 16.65 24.26 12.24
C PRO A 36 16.91 23.39 10.99
N TRP A 37 16.21 23.66 9.89
CA TRP A 37 16.27 22.89 8.65
C TRP A 37 17.29 23.43 7.64
N PHE A 38 17.90 24.60 7.87
CA PHE A 38 18.82 25.25 6.94
C PHE A 38 20.10 25.74 7.59
N SER A 39 20.71 24.96 8.48
CA SER A 39 22.13 25.13 8.76
C SER A 39 22.94 24.51 7.63
N VAL A 40 23.88 25.27 7.07
CA VAL A 40 24.86 24.79 6.08
C VAL A 40 25.45 23.47 6.57
N VAL A 41 25.20 22.39 5.83
CA VAL A 41 25.66 21.05 6.17
C VAL A 41 27.14 20.98 5.80
N ASP A 42 28.01 20.89 6.81
CA ASP A 42 29.44 20.69 6.59
C ASP A 42 29.69 19.24 6.16
N LYS A 43 30.45 19.06 5.06
CA LYS A 43 30.64 17.76 4.38
C LYS A 43 31.31 16.72 5.30
N GLU A 44 32.00 17.16 6.34
CA GLU A 44 32.70 16.31 7.31
C GLU A 44 31.81 15.82 8.47
N THR A 45 30.57 16.31 8.64
CA THR A 45 29.73 15.97 9.82
C THR A 45 28.84 14.72 9.61
N PHE A 46 28.84 14.14 8.41
CA PHE A 46 28.01 12.99 8.03
C PHE A 46 28.78 11.65 8.20
N GLU A 47 29.40 11.41 9.34
CA GLU A 47 29.97 10.09 9.65
C GLU A 47 28.93 9.21 10.35
N LEU A 48 28.47 8.16 9.65
CA LEU A 48 27.63 7.11 10.23
C LEU A 48 28.48 6.18 11.09
N ASP A 49 28.05 5.87 12.32
CA ASP A 49 28.74 4.94 13.21
C ASP A 49 28.64 3.49 12.69
N VAL A 50 29.76 2.95 12.19
CA VAL A 50 29.83 1.71 11.37
C VAL A 50 30.10 0.44 12.19
N ASN A 51 30.21 0.51 13.52
CA ASN A 51 30.67 -0.63 14.34
C ASN A 51 29.57 -1.64 14.73
N ARG A 52 28.62 -1.96 13.83
CA ARG A 52 27.68 -3.08 14.03
C ARG A 52 27.96 -4.19 13.03
N ASP A 53 28.66 -5.21 13.50
CA ASP A 53 28.99 -6.42 12.76
C ASP A 53 27.72 -7.11 12.21
N PHE A 54 27.50 -6.99 10.90
CA PHE A 54 26.46 -7.71 10.15
C PHE A 54 27.07 -8.97 9.52
N GLU A 55 27.07 -10.08 10.26
CA GLU A 55 27.50 -11.40 9.73
C GLU A 55 26.36 -12.14 9.01
N GLU A 56 25.86 -11.62 7.89
CA GLU A 56 24.94 -12.35 7.00
C GLU A 56 25.70 -12.97 5.80
N ARG A 57 25.61 -14.30 5.66
CA ARG A 57 26.35 -15.07 4.63
C ARG A 57 25.72 -15.05 3.23
N ILE A 58 24.56 -14.42 3.04
CA ILE A 58 23.88 -14.34 1.74
C ILE A 58 23.24 -12.95 1.59
N GLY A 59 23.85 -12.09 0.77
CA GLY A 59 23.30 -10.78 0.40
C GLY A 59 22.32 -10.86 -0.79
N PRO A 60 21.55 -9.80 -1.06
CA PRO A 60 20.70 -9.70 -2.25
C PRO A 60 21.52 -9.87 -3.54
N CYS A 61 20.90 -10.43 -4.60
CA CYS A 61 21.58 -10.84 -5.83
C CYS A 61 22.48 -9.74 -6.42
N GLY A 62 23.79 -10.00 -6.52
CA GLY A 62 24.78 -9.08 -7.08
C GLY A 62 25.74 -8.43 -6.06
N PHE A 63 25.61 -8.76 -4.77
CA PHE A 63 26.49 -8.27 -3.71
C PHE A 63 27.21 -9.41 -2.99
N GLU A 64 28.45 -9.17 -2.58
CA GLU A 64 29.26 -10.15 -1.85
C GLU A 64 28.75 -10.33 -0.41
N ALA A 65 29.05 -11.48 0.21
CA ALA A 65 28.76 -11.67 1.63
C ALA A 65 29.58 -10.67 2.47
N ASN A 66 28.96 -10.08 3.50
CA ASN A 66 29.51 -9.02 4.38
C ASN A 66 29.47 -7.58 3.82
N PHE A 67 28.57 -7.28 2.89
CA PHE A 67 28.37 -5.92 2.39
C PHE A 67 27.74 -5.01 3.46
N SER A 68 28.36 -3.86 3.78
CA SER A 68 27.80 -2.93 4.76
C SER A 68 26.54 -2.26 4.19
N PRO A 69 25.48 -2.05 5.00
CA PRO A 69 24.32 -1.25 4.58
C PRO A 69 24.72 0.15 4.09
N VAL A 70 25.80 0.72 4.62
CA VAL A 70 26.32 2.03 4.19
C VAL A 70 26.86 1.96 2.77
N ASP A 71 27.60 0.89 2.43
CA ASP A 71 28.12 0.68 1.07
C ASP A 71 26.99 0.50 0.05
N TYR A 72 25.85 -0.06 0.48
CA TYR A 72 24.66 -0.19 -0.36
C TYR A 72 24.05 1.17 -0.69
N PHE A 73 23.91 2.03 0.31
CA PHE A 73 23.44 3.40 0.09
C PHE A 73 24.44 4.20 -0.75
N ASP A 74 25.74 4.08 -0.50
CA ASP A 74 26.77 4.79 -1.25
C ASP A 74 26.77 4.40 -2.73
N LYS A 75 26.66 3.10 -3.03
CA LYS A 75 26.57 2.60 -4.42
C LYS A 75 25.24 2.92 -5.10
N PHE A 76 24.15 3.06 -4.35
CA PHE A 76 22.85 3.46 -4.90
C PHE A 76 22.78 4.96 -5.19
N LEU A 77 23.45 5.77 -4.38
CA LEU A 77 23.48 7.22 -4.49
C LEU A 77 24.58 7.72 -5.46
N LYS A 78 25.64 6.93 -5.66
CA LYS A 78 26.67 7.17 -6.68
C LYS A 78 26.33 6.39 -7.94
N THR A 79 25.72 7.05 -8.93
CA THR A 79 25.58 6.48 -10.27
C THR A 79 26.82 6.78 -11.11
N GLU A 80 27.12 5.96 -12.13
CA GLU A 80 28.35 6.11 -12.96
C GLU A 80 28.43 7.48 -13.66
N ASP A 81 27.29 8.16 -13.83
CA ASP A 81 27.18 9.40 -14.58
C ASP A 81 26.83 10.64 -13.73
N ASP A 82 26.39 10.47 -12.47
CA ASP A 82 25.97 11.58 -11.60
C ASP A 82 26.02 11.16 -10.10
N ASP A 83 26.76 11.91 -9.27
CA ASP A 83 26.71 11.76 -7.80
C ASP A 83 25.48 12.50 -7.28
N LEU A 84 24.45 11.73 -6.91
CA LEU A 84 23.16 12.28 -6.49
C LEU A 84 23.30 13.12 -5.21
N ILE A 85 24.32 12.84 -4.38
CA ILE A 85 24.60 13.60 -3.16
C ILE A 85 25.12 14.99 -3.52
N ASP A 86 26.10 15.08 -4.41
CA ASP A 86 26.64 16.37 -4.83
C ASP A 86 25.55 17.22 -5.51
N ARG A 87 24.66 16.61 -6.30
CA ARG A 87 23.52 17.32 -6.91
C ARG A 87 22.52 17.86 -5.89
N ILE A 88 22.22 17.09 -4.84
CA ILE A 88 21.35 17.56 -3.74
C ILE A 88 22.02 18.70 -2.98
N VAL A 89 23.32 18.60 -2.72
CA VAL A 89 24.10 19.65 -2.04
C VAL A 89 24.13 20.93 -2.88
N ASP A 90 24.42 20.81 -4.18
CA ASP A 90 24.47 21.95 -5.10
C ASP A 90 23.12 22.64 -5.23
N GLU A 91 22.03 21.89 -5.38
CA GLU A 91 20.69 22.47 -5.50
C GLU A 91 20.22 23.11 -4.19
N THR A 92 20.59 22.52 -3.04
CA THR A 92 20.31 23.08 -1.73
C THR A 92 21.07 24.39 -1.51
N ASN A 93 22.36 24.42 -1.88
CA ASN A 93 23.20 25.62 -1.79
C ASN A 93 22.75 26.71 -2.78
N ARG A 94 22.34 26.33 -3.98
CA ARG A 94 21.74 27.24 -4.97
C ARG A 94 20.46 27.86 -4.42
N SER A 95 19.58 27.06 -3.83
CA SER A 95 18.33 27.54 -3.22
C SER A 95 18.59 28.46 -2.03
N ALA A 96 19.57 28.14 -1.20
CA ALA A 96 20.00 29.00 -0.08
C ALA A 96 20.60 30.33 -0.58
N SER A 97 21.38 30.29 -1.67
CA SER A 97 21.98 31.48 -2.28
C SER A 97 20.93 32.40 -2.88
N ILE A 98 19.93 31.85 -3.57
CA ILE A 98 18.78 32.61 -4.13
C ILE A 98 17.98 33.29 -3.01
N SER A 99 17.79 32.59 -1.88
CA SER A 99 17.13 33.16 -0.71
C SER A 99 17.94 34.28 -0.06
N SER A 100 19.28 34.23 -0.12
CA SER A 100 20.13 35.33 0.38
C SER A 100 20.23 36.51 -0.58
N SER A 101 20.22 36.28 -1.89
CA SER A 101 20.26 37.34 -2.90
C SER A 101 18.93 38.09 -3.03
N GLN A 102 17.79 37.45 -2.71
CA GLN A 102 16.49 38.15 -2.66
C GLN A 102 16.37 39.15 -1.49
N GLU A 103 17.23 39.06 -0.46
CA GLU A 103 17.32 40.10 0.58
C GLU A 103 18.28 41.25 0.21
N GLU A 104 19.28 41.02 -0.65
CA GLU A 104 20.22 42.07 -1.10
C GLU A 104 19.78 42.81 -2.38
N GLU A 105 18.92 42.23 -3.22
CA GLU A 105 18.49 42.83 -4.49
C GLU A 105 17.23 43.72 -4.37
N LEU A 106 16.99 44.29 -3.18
CA LEU A 106 15.98 45.32 -2.94
C LEU A 106 16.45 46.75 -3.32
N LEU A 107 17.43 46.86 -4.22
CA LEU A 107 18.02 48.15 -4.65
C LEU A 107 18.31 48.29 -6.16
N GLY A 108 17.65 47.51 -7.03
CA GLY A 108 17.76 47.71 -8.48
C GLY A 108 16.49 47.30 -9.22
N SER A 109 15.53 48.22 -9.37
CA SER A 109 14.36 47.99 -10.22
C SER A 109 14.80 47.87 -11.69
N PRO A 110 14.39 46.82 -12.42
CA PRO A 110 14.65 46.72 -13.86
C PRO A 110 14.06 47.94 -14.57
N THR A 111 14.79 48.48 -15.53
CA THR A 111 14.25 49.61 -16.30
C THR A 111 13.09 49.11 -17.17
N ALA A 112 12.09 49.96 -17.41
CA ALA A 112 10.90 49.59 -18.19
C ALA A 112 11.25 49.03 -19.59
N LEU A 113 12.40 49.40 -20.13
CA LEU A 113 12.95 48.92 -21.40
C LEU A 113 13.38 47.46 -21.36
N GLU A 114 13.95 46.99 -20.24
CA GLU A 114 14.38 45.59 -20.08
C GLU A 114 13.16 44.67 -19.92
N LEU A 115 12.13 45.15 -19.21
CA LEU A 115 10.84 44.45 -19.05
C LEU A 115 10.08 44.33 -20.38
N GLU A 116 10.07 45.38 -21.21
CA GLU A 116 9.45 45.33 -22.54
C GLU A 116 10.17 44.36 -23.48
N GLN A 117 11.50 44.29 -23.40
CA GLN A 117 12.28 43.36 -24.20
C GLN A 117 12.02 41.90 -23.78
N GLU A 118 11.98 41.63 -22.48
CA GLU A 118 11.73 40.27 -21.95
C GLU A 118 10.31 39.78 -22.28
N ILE A 119 9.31 40.67 -22.23
CA ILE A 119 7.93 40.37 -22.67
C ILE A 119 7.90 40.06 -24.16
N SER A 120 8.62 40.83 -24.99
CA SER A 120 8.64 40.61 -26.44
C SER A 120 9.35 39.31 -26.82
N GLU A 121 10.42 38.94 -26.13
CA GLU A 121 11.14 37.67 -26.34
C GLU A 121 10.27 36.47 -25.90
N SER A 122 9.58 36.59 -24.76
CA SER A 122 8.66 35.56 -24.27
C SER A 122 7.47 35.32 -25.23
N GLN A 123 6.91 36.39 -25.81
CA GLN A 123 5.86 36.29 -26.82
C GLN A 123 6.35 35.62 -28.11
N ALA A 124 7.58 35.89 -28.55
CA ALA A 124 8.16 35.25 -29.72
C ALA A 124 8.40 33.74 -29.51
N VAL A 125 8.84 33.34 -28.31
CA VAL A 125 9.00 31.93 -27.94
C VAL A 125 7.65 31.21 -27.90
N HIS A 126 6.62 31.85 -27.34
CA HIS A 126 5.27 31.27 -27.29
C HIS A 126 4.67 31.09 -28.70
N GLN A 127 4.90 32.04 -29.62
CA GLN A 127 4.42 31.92 -31.00
C GLN A 127 5.11 30.77 -31.74
N ASN A 128 6.44 30.63 -31.60
CA ASN A 128 7.15 29.49 -32.17
C ASN A 128 6.62 28.16 -31.62
N LEU A 129 6.29 28.09 -30.33
CA LEU A 129 5.75 26.86 -29.73
C LEU A 129 4.38 26.46 -30.29
N LEU A 130 3.53 27.45 -30.61
CA LEU A 130 2.23 27.23 -31.26
C LEU A 130 2.40 26.73 -32.70
N ASP A 131 3.35 27.33 -33.45
CA ASP A 131 3.63 26.94 -34.83
C ASP A 131 4.21 25.51 -34.90
N TYR A 132 5.04 25.09 -33.93
CA TYR A 132 5.52 23.71 -33.82
C TYR A 132 4.41 22.72 -33.45
N SER A 133 3.44 23.12 -32.63
CA SER A 133 2.27 22.30 -32.30
C SER A 133 1.41 22.05 -33.53
N GLU A 134 1.12 23.08 -34.32
CA GLU A 134 0.31 22.94 -35.54
C GLU A 134 1.01 22.09 -36.60
N GLN A 135 2.34 22.19 -36.72
CA GLN A 135 3.10 21.33 -37.62
C GLN A 135 3.10 19.86 -37.16
N ALA A 136 3.22 19.60 -35.85
CA ALA A 136 3.14 18.25 -35.30
C ALA A 136 1.77 17.62 -35.53
N ASP A 137 0.68 18.38 -35.35
CA ASP A 137 -0.69 17.91 -35.63
C ASP A 137 -0.90 17.62 -37.12
N SER A 138 -0.29 18.42 -38.01
CA SER A 138 -0.36 18.19 -39.47
C SER A 138 0.41 16.94 -39.94
N LEU A 139 1.55 16.64 -39.31
CA LEU A 139 2.37 15.47 -39.61
C LEU A 139 1.70 14.18 -39.13
N ILE A 140 1.11 14.19 -37.94
CA ILE A 140 0.39 13.03 -37.38
C ILE A 140 -0.88 12.70 -38.20
N LEU A 141 -1.53 13.70 -38.79
CA LEU A 141 -2.73 13.48 -39.61
C LEU A 141 -2.45 12.95 -41.03
N SER A 142 -1.22 13.06 -41.54
CA SER A 142 -0.92 12.72 -42.95
C SER A 142 -0.34 11.31 -43.16
N GLU A 143 0.33 10.72 -42.17
CA GLU A 143 0.98 9.39 -42.33
C GLU A 143 0.10 8.20 -41.93
N ASP A 144 -1.00 8.40 -41.20
CA ASP A 144 -1.84 7.31 -40.67
C ASP A 144 -3.21 7.14 -41.37
N MET A 145 -3.56 7.98 -42.37
CA MET A 145 -4.87 7.90 -43.02
C MET A 145 -5.08 6.67 -43.93
N ASP A 146 -4.04 5.95 -44.31
CA ASP A 146 -4.14 4.74 -45.14
C ASP A 146 -4.21 3.42 -44.36
N ARG A 147 -4.30 3.48 -43.02
CA ARG A 147 -4.67 2.34 -42.17
C ARG A 147 -6.05 2.58 -41.56
N GLN A 148 -7.09 2.52 -42.39
CA GLN A 148 -8.44 2.22 -41.91
C GLN A 148 -8.49 0.81 -41.33
N SER A 149 -7.92 0.64 -40.14
CA SER A 149 -8.27 -0.43 -39.23
C SER A 149 -9.71 -0.16 -38.82
N GLU A 150 -10.65 -0.95 -39.33
CA GLU A 150 -12.07 -0.84 -38.93
C GLU A 150 -12.19 -1.18 -37.44
N TRP A 151 -12.10 -0.16 -36.59
CA TRP A 151 -12.42 -0.29 -35.18
C TRP A 151 -13.85 -0.80 -35.06
N SER A 152 -14.06 -1.87 -34.30
CA SER A 152 -15.40 -2.40 -34.10
C SER A 152 -16.25 -1.38 -33.32
N ARG A 153 -17.58 -1.45 -33.50
CA ARG A 153 -18.52 -0.58 -32.77
C ARG A 153 -18.34 -0.64 -31.26
N ASP A 154 -17.97 -1.81 -30.74
CA ASP A 154 -17.67 -2.01 -29.32
C ASP A 154 -16.38 -1.29 -28.91
N GLN A 155 -15.35 -1.33 -29.75
CA GLN A 155 -14.08 -0.64 -29.51
C GLN A 155 -14.25 0.88 -29.53
N LEU A 156 -15.03 1.41 -30.49
CA LEU A 156 -15.38 2.83 -30.54
C LEU A 156 -16.18 3.27 -29.31
N SER A 157 -17.18 2.47 -28.89
CA SER A 157 -17.95 2.74 -27.67
C SER A 157 -17.06 2.77 -26.42
N ILE A 158 -16.03 1.92 -26.34
CA ILE A 158 -15.06 1.93 -25.24
C ILE A 158 -14.24 3.23 -25.27
N LEU A 159 -13.79 3.67 -26.44
CA LEU A 159 -13.04 4.92 -26.58
C LEU A 159 -13.89 6.12 -26.18
N ASP A 160 -15.14 6.21 -26.66
CA ASP A 160 -16.05 7.31 -26.35
C ASP A 160 -16.37 7.41 -24.86
N GLU A 161 -16.61 6.29 -24.18
CA GLU A 161 -16.83 6.24 -22.73
C GLU A 161 -15.60 6.76 -21.96
N ASN A 162 -14.38 6.38 -22.39
CA ASN A 162 -13.14 6.83 -21.76
C ASN A 162 -12.90 8.32 -22.03
N LEU A 163 -13.07 8.76 -23.27
CA LEU A 163 -12.91 10.17 -23.65
C LEU A 163 -13.86 11.06 -22.85
N SER A 164 -15.14 10.67 -22.74
CA SER A 164 -16.12 11.39 -21.93
C SER A 164 -15.71 11.47 -20.46
N TYR A 165 -15.18 10.37 -19.88
CA TYR A 165 -14.68 10.36 -18.52
C TYR A 165 -13.52 11.34 -18.31
N TYR A 166 -12.49 11.28 -19.17
CA TYR A 166 -11.31 12.14 -19.05
C TYR A 166 -11.63 13.62 -19.28
N THR A 167 -12.49 13.94 -20.25
CA THR A 167 -12.98 15.31 -20.47
C THR A 167 -13.71 15.83 -19.23
N THR A 168 -14.57 15.01 -18.62
CA THR A 168 -15.27 15.40 -17.37
C THR A 168 -14.28 15.66 -16.23
N CYS A 169 -13.25 14.84 -16.09
CA CYS A 169 -12.19 15.05 -15.09
C CYS A 169 -11.40 16.34 -15.35
N ALA A 170 -11.03 16.61 -16.60
CA ALA A 170 -10.34 17.83 -16.99
C ALA A 170 -11.17 19.08 -16.68
N ASP A 171 -12.47 19.04 -16.94
CA ASP A 171 -13.40 20.12 -16.61
C ASP A 171 -13.51 20.37 -15.10
N ILE A 172 -13.50 19.30 -14.29
CA ILE A 172 -13.49 19.41 -12.83
C ILE A 172 -12.19 20.07 -12.35
N VAL A 173 -11.04 19.64 -12.87
CA VAL A 173 -9.74 20.22 -12.51
C VAL A 173 -9.69 21.71 -12.88
N LYS A 174 -10.13 22.08 -14.09
CA LYS A 174 -10.22 23.49 -14.52
C LYS A 174 -11.09 24.32 -13.58
N ARG A 175 -12.24 23.78 -13.13
CA ARG A 175 -13.14 24.48 -12.19
C ARG A 175 -12.53 24.65 -10.81
N ILE A 176 -11.82 23.64 -10.30
CA ILE A 176 -11.09 23.71 -9.02
C ILE A 176 -10.00 24.80 -9.10
N HIS A 177 -9.33 24.95 -10.25
CA HIS A 177 -8.35 26.02 -10.47
C HIS A 177 -8.96 27.43 -10.40
N THR A 178 -10.22 27.58 -10.82
CA THR A 178 -10.92 28.88 -10.80
C THR A 178 -11.60 29.20 -9.46
N GLY A 179 -11.51 28.31 -8.47
CA GLY A 179 -12.07 28.52 -7.13
C GLY A 179 -12.51 27.21 -6.46
N PRO A 180 -12.81 27.24 -5.15
CA PRO A 180 -13.25 26.06 -4.42
C PRO A 180 -14.56 25.54 -5.02
N ALA A 181 -14.49 24.36 -5.64
CA ALA A 181 -15.64 23.74 -6.26
C ALA A 181 -16.67 23.36 -5.17
N GLU A 182 -17.92 23.79 -5.35
CA GLU A 182 -19.07 23.23 -4.65
C GLU A 182 -19.03 21.69 -4.73
N SER A 183 -19.51 21.02 -3.67
CA SER A 183 -19.43 19.60 -3.30
C SER A 183 -19.96 18.57 -4.33
N LYS A 184 -19.62 18.73 -5.61
CA LYS A 184 -19.89 17.78 -6.68
C LYS A 184 -18.95 16.60 -6.52
N LYS A 185 -19.57 15.44 -6.33
CA LYS A 185 -18.87 14.15 -6.29
C LYS A 185 -18.12 13.94 -7.60
N LEU A 186 -16.87 13.52 -7.52
CA LEU A 186 -16.07 13.11 -8.68
C LEU A 186 -16.84 12.06 -9.51
N PRO A 187 -16.77 12.13 -10.85
CA PRO A 187 -17.37 11.12 -11.71
C PRO A 187 -16.78 9.76 -11.33
N LYS A 188 -17.65 8.77 -11.19
CA LYS A 188 -17.19 7.40 -10.96
C LYS A 188 -16.42 6.96 -12.19
N PHE A 189 -15.22 6.44 -11.97
CA PHE A 189 -14.42 5.81 -13.02
C PHE A 189 -15.29 4.78 -13.75
N PRO A 190 -15.35 4.79 -15.10
CA PRO A 190 -16.10 3.78 -15.83
C PRO A 190 -15.64 2.38 -15.40
N PRO A 191 -16.55 1.41 -15.27
CA PRO A 191 -16.18 0.08 -14.82
C PRO A 191 -15.25 -0.60 -15.84
N LEU A 192 -13.98 -0.75 -15.43
CA LEU A 192 -12.94 -1.60 -16.05
C LEU A 192 -12.43 -1.18 -17.46
N PRO A 193 -11.87 0.03 -17.63
CA PRO A 193 -11.17 0.38 -18.86
C PRO A 193 -9.86 -0.39 -19.01
N LYS A 194 -9.08 -0.69 -17.96
CA LYS A 194 -7.77 -1.38 -18.14
C LYS A 194 -7.85 -2.65 -18.99
N ARG A 195 -8.82 -3.53 -18.73
CA ARG A 195 -8.90 -4.83 -19.44
C ARG A 195 -9.44 -4.70 -20.87
N LYS A 196 -10.35 -3.76 -21.10
CA LYS A 196 -10.94 -3.48 -22.41
C LYS A 196 -10.01 -2.63 -23.29
N LEU A 197 -9.32 -1.65 -22.68
CA LEU A 197 -8.27 -0.86 -23.32
C LEU A 197 -7.08 -1.74 -23.70
N LEU A 198 -6.61 -2.63 -22.82
CA LEU A 198 -5.56 -3.61 -23.15
C LEU A 198 -5.93 -4.45 -24.39
N SER A 199 -7.22 -4.83 -24.53
CA SER A 199 -7.67 -5.53 -25.74
C SER A 199 -7.68 -4.67 -27.01
N LEU A 200 -7.68 -3.34 -26.91
CA LEU A 200 -7.49 -2.44 -28.07
C LEU A 200 -6.04 -2.42 -28.55
N TYR A 201 -5.08 -2.53 -27.62
CA TYR A 201 -3.64 -2.59 -27.94
C TYR A 201 -3.17 -3.98 -28.40
N GLY A 202 -4.10 -4.92 -28.64
CA GLY A 202 -3.74 -6.32 -28.94
C GLY A 202 -3.15 -7.08 -27.75
N GLU A 203 -2.97 -6.43 -26.60
CA GLU A 203 -2.53 -7.06 -25.36
C GLU A 203 -3.70 -7.78 -24.69
N GLN A 204 -3.95 -9.01 -25.12
CA GLN A 204 -4.80 -9.87 -24.31
C GLN A 204 -4.10 -10.15 -22.98
N ALA A 205 -4.77 -9.80 -21.88
CA ALA A 205 -4.31 -10.16 -20.54
C ALA A 205 -3.93 -11.65 -20.54
N LYS A 206 -2.64 -11.95 -20.34
CA LYS A 206 -2.10 -13.32 -20.38
C LYS A 206 -2.99 -14.21 -19.52
N LYS A 207 -3.81 -15.04 -20.15
CA LYS A 207 -4.64 -15.99 -19.42
C LYS A 207 -3.66 -16.95 -18.76
N ARG A 208 -3.61 -16.93 -17.43
CA ARG A 208 -2.82 -17.89 -16.68
C ARG A 208 -3.23 -19.29 -17.16
N LYS A 209 -2.27 -20.06 -17.67
CA LYS A 209 -2.49 -21.46 -18.03
C LYS A 209 -2.99 -22.16 -16.76
N MET A 210 -4.18 -22.74 -16.82
CA MET A 210 -4.68 -23.58 -15.72
C MET A 210 -3.75 -24.78 -15.59
N MET A 211 -3.19 -24.97 -14.40
CA MET A 211 -2.39 -26.14 -14.07
C MET A 211 -3.31 -27.31 -13.78
N THR A 212 -2.89 -28.53 -14.12
CA THR A 212 -3.60 -29.73 -13.64
C THR A 212 -3.41 -29.88 -12.11
N PRO A 213 -4.28 -30.65 -11.43
CA PRO A 213 -4.09 -31.01 -10.03
C PRO A 213 -2.66 -31.46 -9.66
N GLU A 214 -2.04 -32.30 -10.49
CA GLU A 214 -0.70 -32.83 -10.26
C GLU A 214 0.40 -31.81 -10.54
N GLU A 215 0.27 -31.03 -11.60
CA GLU A 215 1.20 -29.93 -11.89
C GLU A 215 1.21 -28.93 -10.74
N LEU A 216 0.02 -28.59 -10.20
CA LEU A 216 -0.09 -27.69 -9.05
C LEU A 216 0.53 -28.31 -7.80
N HIS A 217 0.27 -29.60 -7.54
CA HIS A 217 0.87 -30.30 -6.41
C HIS A 217 2.40 -30.26 -6.45
N GLN A 218 3.00 -30.61 -7.59
CA GLN A 218 4.44 -30.57 -7.77
C GLN A 218 4.99 -29.15 -7.66
N TYR A 219 4.30 -28.17 -8.25
CA TYR A 219 4.65 -26.77 -8.10
C TYR A 219 4.72 -26.34 -6.64
N LEU A 220 3.69 -26.64 -5.84
CA LEU A 220 3.65 -26.25 -4.43
C LEU A 220 4.73 -26.94 -3.59
N ILE A 221 5.07 -28.19 -3.88
CA ILE A 221 6.21 -28.88 -3.23
C ILE A 221 7.50 -28.11 -3.47
N THR A 222 7.77 -27.67 -4.71
CA THR A 222 8.99 -26.89 -5.01
C THR A 222 9.04 -25.53 -4.31
N LYS A 223 7.93 -25.09 -3.73
CA LYS A 223 7.78 -23.84 -2.98
C LYS A 223 7.76 -24.05 -1.48
N GLU A 224 7.94 -25.27 -0.97
CA GLU A 224 8.14 -25.49 0.46
C GLU A 224 9.46 -24.85 0.90
N ILE A 225 9.40 -24.05 1.96
CA ILE A 225 10.55 -23.40 2.60
C ILE A 225 10.78 -23.99 3.98
N ASP A 226 12.04 -24.00 4.41
CA ASP A 226 12.38 -24.38 5.78
C ASP A 226 12.07 -23.23 6.74
N VAL A 227 10.89 -23.31 7.37
CA VAL A 227 10.41 -22.30 8.32
C VAL A 227 11.34 -22.20 9.53
N THR A 228 12.09 -23.25 9.88
CA THR A 228 13.02 -23.21 11.02
C THR A 228 14.26 -22.36 10.75
N LYS A 229 14.65 -22.23 9.48
CA LYS A 229 15.76 -21.37 9.03
C LYS A 229 15.30 -19.94 8.72
N THR A 230 14.03 -19.77 8.37
CA THR A 230 13.50 -18.50 7.84
C THR A 230 12.74 -17.69 8.90
N ALA A 231 12.05 -18.34 9.83
CA ALA A 231 11.30 -17.66 10.88
C ALA A 231 12.21 -17.37 12.08
N ARG A 232 12.34 -16.09 12.44
CA ARG A 232 12.88 -15.71 13.75
C ARG A 232 12.04 -16.40 14.84
N LYS A 233 12.70 -16.97 15.86
CA LYS A 233 12.15 -17.85 16.92
C LYS A 233 10.89 -17.35 17.64
N GLU A 234 10.49 -16.09 17.48
CA GLU A 234 9.23 -15.56 17.96
C GLU A 234 8.08 -15.92 17.00
N VAL A 235 7.87 -17.21 16.78
CA VAL A 235 6.64 -17.68 16.14
C VAL A 235 5.52 -17.52 17.17
N PHE A 236 4.91 -16.34 17.17
CA PHE A 236 3.71 -16.06 17.95
C PHE A 236 2.58 -16.96 17.44
N PHE A 237 2.37 -18.09 18.12
CA PHE A 237 1.19 -18.91 17.93
C PHE A 237 0.05 -18.32 18.77
N PHE A 238 -0.93 -17.75 18.10
CA PHE A 238 -2.19 -17.42 18.75
C PHE A 238 -3.01 -18.69 18.92
N SER A 239 -3.34 -19.04 20.17
CA SER A 239 -4.38 -20.03 20.39
C SER A 239 -5.73 -19.33 20.27
N ALA A 240 -6.57 -19.80 19.36
CA ALA A 240 -7.93 -19.29 19.22
C ALA A 240 -8.77 -19.51 20.50
N SER A 241 -8.37 -20.43 21.37
CA SER A 241 -9.00 -20.66 22.68
C SER A 241 -8.91 -19.46 23.61
N ASP A 242 -7.94 -18.57 23.40
CA ASP A 242 -7.65 -17.47 24.32
C ASP A 242 -8.55 -16.26 24.04
N ILE A 243 -9.38 -16.33 22.99
CA ILE A 243 -10.24 -15.26 22.52
C ILE A 243 -11.63 -15.49 23.10
N THR A 244 -11.85 -14.95 24.28
CA THR A 244 -13.14 -15.03 24.97
C THR A 244 -14.00 -13.79 24.78
N THR A 245 -13.39 -12.65 24.41
CA THR A 245 -14.05 -11.36 24.18
C THR A 245 -13.54 -10.68 22.91
N PRO A 246 -14.33 -9.76 22.30
CA PRO A 246 -13.89 -8.98 21.15
C PRO A 246 -12.66 -8.12 21.44
N ASP A 247 -12.55 -7.54 22.65
CA ASP A 247 -11.41 -6.67 22.98
C ASP A 247 -10.09 -7.46 22.96
N ILE A 248 -10.10 -8.68 23.50
CA ILE A 248 -8.95 -9.59 23.40
C ILE A 248 -8.69 -9.92 21.93
N ALA A 249 -9.74 -10.17 21.15
CA ALA A 249 -9.62 -10.44 19.72
C ALA A 249 -8.96 -9.27 18.97
N VAL A 250 -9.35 -8.03 19.27
CA VAL A 250 -8.81 -6.82 18.65
C VAL A 250 -7.31 -6.70 18.93
N ALA A 251 -6.90 -6.80 20.20
CA ALA A 251 -5.49 -6.71 20.56
C ALA A 251 -4.63 -7.75 19.81
N LYS A 252 -5.12 -9.00 19.74
CA LYS A 252 -4.45 -10.10 19.04
C LYS A 252 -4.41 -9.89 17.52
N LEU A 253 -5.49 -9.36 16.94
CA LEU A 253 -5.58 -9.06 15.51
C LEU A 253 -4.70 -7.87 15.10
N GLN A 254 -4.59 -6.84 15.93
CA GLN A 254 -3.68 -5.72 15.71
C GLN A 254 -2.22 -6.19 15.79
N GLU A 255 -1.90 -7.00 16.81
CA GLU A 255 -0.56 -7.56 16.98
C GLU A 255 -0.18 -8.45 15.79
N GLY A 256 -1.04 -9.40 15.40
CA GLY A 256 -0.79 -10.29 14.27
C GLY A 256 -0.63 -9.53 12.95
N TYR A 257 -1.45 -8.50 12.71
CA TYR A 257 -1.35 -7.71 11.49
C TYR A 257 -0.04 -6.90 11.43
N THR A 258 0.25 -6.15 12.49
CA THR A 258 1.42 -5.24 12.52
C THR A 258 2.72 -6.02 12.58
N ARG A 259 2.80 -7.07 13.41
CA ARG A 259 4.05 -7.80 13.65
C ARG A 259 4.34 -8.90 12.63
N GLN A 260 3.31 -9.55 12.08
CA GLN A 260 3.50 -10.73 11.23
C GLN A 260 3.19 -10.43 9.77
N ILE A 261 2.01 -9.86 9.48
CA ILE A 261 1.58 -9.62 8.10
C ILE A 261 2.36 -8.48 7.45
N GLN A 262 2.52 -7.34 8.15
CA GLN A 262 3.20 -6.17 7.59
C GLN A 262 4.73 -6.31 7.56
N ARG A 263 5.36 -6.89 8.59
CA ARG A 263 6.83 -6.92 8.71
C ARG A 263 7.51 -8.02 7.92
N GLN A 264 6.89 -9.19 7.74
CA GLN A 264 7.58 -10.35 7.15
C GLN A 264 7.35 -10.52 5.64
N GLU A 265 6.71 -9.55 4.99
CA GLU A 265 6.19 -9.68 3.61
C GLU A 265 5.39 -10.98 3.40
N ALA A 266 4.90 -11.55 4.51
CA ALA A 266 4.39 -12.91 4.64
C ALA A 266 5.02 -13.94 3.68
N THR A 267 6.36 -14.03 3.71
CA THR A 267 7.12 -15.02 2.90
C THR A 267 6.65 -16.45 3.12
N SER A 268 6.08 -16.75 4.29
CA SER A 268 5.41 -18.03 4.60
C SER A 268 3.90 -17.88 4.66
N MET A 269 3.18 -18.89 4.15
CA MET A 269 1.73 -19.00 4.33
C MET A 269 1.28 -19.22 5.77
N CYS A 270 2.17 -19.63 6.68
CA CYS A 270 1.84 -19.90 8.08
C CYS A 270 1.07 -18.75 8.75
N PHE A 271 1.61 -17.52 8.67
CA PHE A 271 1.00 -16.35 9.31
C PHE A 271 -0.33 -15.97 8.68
N ASN A 272 -0.44 -16.04 7.34
CA ASN A 272 -1.71 -15.77 6.66
C ASN A 272 -2.81 -16.76 7.08
N LEU A 273 -2.47 -18.04 7.22
CA LEU A 273 -3.43 -19.08 7.63
C LEU A 273 -3.88 -18.91 9.08
N GLN A 274 -2.93 -18.66 9.99
CA GLN A 274 -3.22 -18.39 11.40
C GLN A 274 -4.06 -17.12 11.58
N TYR A 275 -3.66 -16.04 10.92
CA TYR A 275 -4.37 -14.77 10.97
C TYR A 275 -5.78 -14.88 10.37
N GLY A 276 -5.91 -15.60 9.26
CA GLY A 276 -7.22 -15.90 8.67
C GLY A 276 -8.11 -16.75 9.59
N HIS A 277 -7.53 -17.66 10.38
CA HIS A 277 -8.28 -18.44 11.36
C HIS A 277 -8.74 -17.56 12.53
N LEU A 278 -7.84 -16.72 13.04
CA LEU A 278 -8.11 -15.74 14.08
C LEU A 278 -9.30 -14.84 13.68
N LEU A 279 -9.26 -14.30 12.46
CA LEU A 279 -10.36 -13.50 11.90
C LEU A 279 -11.69 -14.26 11.81
N ASP A 280 -11.67 -15.57 11.54
CA ASP A 280 -12.89 -16.37 11.43
C ASP A 280 -13.55 -16.54 12.80
N VAL A 281 -12.75 -16.82 13.84
CA VAL A 281 -13.22 -16.93 15.24
C VAL A 281 -13.75 -15.58 15.73
N THR A 282 -13.03 -14.49 15.48
CA THR A 282 -13.49 -13.15 15.84
C THR A 282 -14.77 -12.77 15.12
N PHE A 283 -14.93 -13.16 13.86
CA PHE A 283 -16.16 -12.92 13.13
C PHE A 283 -17.36 -13.67 13.73
N GLU A 284 -17.17 -14.92 14.19
CA GLU A 284 -18.20 -15.68 14.89
C GLU A 284 -18.58 -15.04 16.23
N LEU A 285 -17.60 -14.58 17.01
CA LEU A 285 -17.85 -13.85 18.26
C LEU A 285 -18.61 -12.55 18.01
N TYR A 286 -18.15 -11.76 17.04
CA TYR A 286 -18.82 -10.53 16.61
C TYR A 286 -20.27 -10.80 16.17
N ALA A 287 -20.52 -11.87 15.43
CA ALA A 287 -21.87 -12.22 14.99
C ALA A 287 -22.80 -12.53 16.17
N LYS A 288 -22.31 -13.25 17.19
CA LYS A 288 -23.08 -13.51 18.42
C LYS A 288 -23.41 -12.24 19.18
N GLU A 289 -22.46 -11.31 19.30
CA GLU A 289 -22.71 -10.01 19.94
C GLU A 289 -23.64 -9.10 19.12
N LYS A 290 -23.59 -9.25 17.80
CA LYS A 290 -24.50 -8.54 16.90
C LYS A 290 -25.93 -9.03 17.11
N GLU A 291 -26.11 -10.34 17.24
CA GLU A 291 -27.41 -10.97 17.51
C GLU A 291 -27.95 -10.64 18.90
N SER A 292 -27.09 -10.51 19.92
CA SER A 292 -27.48 -10.11 21.27
C SER A 292 -27.71 -8.60 21.45
N GLY A 293 -27.43 -7.79 20.41
CA GLY A 293 -27.59 -6.33 20.45
C GLY A 293 -26.44 -5.57 21.14
N LEU A 294 -25.42 -6.28 21.63
CA LEU A 294 -24.22 -5.67 22.22
C LEU A 294 -23.36 -4.94 21.18
N GLN A 295 -23.41 -5.39 19.92
CA GLN A 295 -22.69 -4.78 18.82
C GLN A 295 -23.62 -4.11 17.82
N GLN A 296 -23.52 -2.79 17.64
CA GLN A 296 -24.40 -2.03 16.74
C GLN A 296 -23.75 -1.68 15.39
N GLN A 297 -22.42 -1.74 15.29
CA GLN A 297 -21.73 -1.39 14.07
C GLN A 297 -21.92 -2.44 12.96
N LYS A 298 -21.50 -2.11 11.73
CA LYS A 298 -21.33 -3.09 10.64
C LYS A 298 -19.92 -3.66 10.72
N TRP A 299 -19.77 -4.91 10.29
CA TRP A 299 -18.48 -5.61 10.35
C TRP A 299 -17.35 -4.89 9.59
N ASP A 300 -17.64 -4.26 8.45
CA ASP A 300 -16.65 -3.50 7.69
C ASP A 300 -16.14 -2.27 8.45
N ASP A 301 -17.07 -1.52 9.05
CA ASP A 301 -16.73 -0.36 9.88
C ASP A 301 -15.94 -0.79 11.12
N TRP A 302 -16.38 -1.87 11.78
CA TRP A 302 -15.71 -2.43 12.95
C TRP A 302 -14.28 -2.87 12.65
N LEU A 303 -14.05 -3.59 11.54
CA LEU A 303 -12.72 -4.01 11.10
C LEU A 303 -11.80 -2.81 10.83
N LYS A 304 -12.33 -1.80 10.13
CA LYS A 304 -11.56 -0.61 9.77
C LYS A 304 -11.19 0.20 11.02
N GLN A 305 -12.12 0.38 11.95
CA GLN A 305 -11.91 1.14 13.18
C GLN A 305 -10.96 0.43 14.14
N ASN A 306 -11.13 -0.88 14.34
CA ASN A 306 -10.41 -1.60 15.40
C ASN A 306 -9.10 -2.24 14.93
N ILE A 307 -8.99 -2.64 13.65
CA ILE A 307 -7.83 -3.41 13.16
C ILE A 307 -7.11 -2.69 12.02
N GLY A 308 -7.81 -1.82 11.29
CA GLY A 308 -7.24 -1.10 10.15
C GLY A 308 -7.18 -1.93 8.85
N ILE A 309 -8.01 -2.97 8.73
CA ILE A 309 -8.08 -3.81 7.51
C ILE A 309 -9.44 -3.69 6.83
N SER A 310 -9.48 -3.91 5.51
CA SER A 310 -10.74 -3.92 4.75
C SER A 310 -11.51 -5.23 4.92
N SER A 311 -12.85 -5.18 4.86
CA SER A 311 -13.68 -6.40 4.86
C SER A 311 -13.37 -7.33 3.69
N SER A 312 -13.01 -6.78 2.52
CA SER A 312 -12.61 -7.60 1.36
C SER A 312 -11.37 -8.44 1.67
N TYR A 313 -10.33 -7.83 2.25
CA TYR A 313 -9.11 -8.54 2.63
C TYR A 313 -9.36 -9.59 3.71
N SER A 314 -10.09 -9.23 4.77
CA SER A 314 -10.50 -10.14 5.84
C SER A 314 -11.23 -11.38 5.29
N ARG A 315 -12.18 -11.18 4.36
CA ARG A 315 -12.93 -12.27 3.73
C ARG A 315 -12.02 -13.23 2.97
N LYS A 316 -11.05 -12.70 2.22
CA LYS A 316 -10.09 -13.53 1.45
C LYS A 316 -9.23 -14.39 2.38
N LEU A 317 -8.71 -13.80 3.45
CA LEU A 317 -7.90 -14.51 4.45
C LEU A 317 -8.68 -15.64 5.12
N ARG A 318 -9.90 -15.35 5.55
CA ARG A 318 -10.81 -16.35 6.14
C ARG A 318 -11.15 -17.47 5.16
N GLU A 319 -11.41 -17.15 3.89
CA GLU A 319 -11.71 -18.13 2.84
C GLU A 319 -10.54 -19.12 2.65
N ILE A 320 -9.31 -18.60 2.56
CA ILE A 320 -8.11 -19.41 2.37
C ILE A 320 -7.77 -20.21 3.63
N SER A 321 -7.90 -19.59 4.80
CA SER A 321 -7.68 -20.30 6.06
C SER A 321 -8.64 -21.49 6.19
N ARG A 322 -9.96 -21.30 5.96
CA ARG A 322 -10.92 -22.41 5.97
C ARG A 322 -10.60 -23.51 4.95
N LEU A 323 -10.16 -23.14 3.75
CA LEU A 323 -9.79 -24.09 2.71
C LEU A 323 -8.55 -24.91 3.08
N LEU A 324 -7.52 -24.27 3.63
CA LEU A 324 -6.20 -24.88 3.82
C LEU A 324 -5.94 -25.38 5.23
N ARG A 325 -6.82 -25.10 6.19
CA ARG A 325 -6.66 -25.52 7.59
C ARG A 325 -6.46 -27.03 7.78
N PRO A 326 -7.20 -27.93 7.09
CA PRO A 326 -6.95 -29.37 7.19
C PRO A 326 -5.54 -29.78 6.73
N TYR A 327 -4.93 -28.93 5.89
CA TYR A 327 -3.65 -29.13 5.21
C TYR A 327 -2.54 -28.25 5.79
N MET A 328 -2.81 -27.51 6.86
CA MET A 328 -1.90 -26.53 7.45
C MET A 328 -0.53 -27.09 7.85
N PRO A 329 -0.39 -28.36 8.33
CA PRO A 329 0.91 -28.87 8.76
C PRO A 329 2.02 -28.74 7.72
N ARG A 330 1.71 -29.03 6.45
CA ARG A 330 2.64 -28.76 5.33
C ARG A 330 2.40 -27.41 4.69
N PHE A 331 1.15 -27.00 4.50
CA PHE A 331 0.89 -25.78 3.73
C PHE A 331 1.41 -24.50 4.42
N SER A 332 1.60 -24.54 5.75
CA SER A 332 2.27 -23.47 6.49
C SER A 332 3.71 -23.23 6.02
N THR A 333 4.38 -24.23 5.45
CA THR A 333 5.75 -24.09 4.93
C THR A 333 5.78 -23.67 3.47
N VAL A 334 4.65 -23.40 2.83
CA VAL A 334 4.65 -22.91 1.43
C VAL A 334 5.07 -21.44 1.40
N GLY A 335 6.17 -21.18 0.71
CA GLY A 335 6.81 -19.89 0.55
C GLY A 335 6.24 -19.04 -0.58
N LEU A 336 4.91 -18.89 -0.64
CA LEU A 336 4.23 -18.14 -1.69
C LEU A 336 3.49 -16.92 -1.13
N PRO A 337 3.45 -15.80 -1.88
CA PRO A 337 2.64 -14.66 -1.51
C PRO A 337 1.16 -15.03 -1.40
N PHE A 338 0.47 -14.46 -0.40
CA PHE A 338 -0.96 -14.70 -0.18
C PHE A 338 -1.82 -14.47 -1.42
N ILE A 339 -1.53 -13.42 -2.20
CA ILE A 339 -2.30 -13.09 -3.42
C ILE A 339 -2.19 -14.21 -4.45
N GLU A 340 -1.01 -14.80 -4.59
CA GLU A 340 -0.79 -15.92 -5.52
C GLU A 340 -1.58 -17.14 -5.08
N VAL A 341 -1.50 -17.52 -3.80
CA VAL A 341 -2.29 -18.62 -3.23
C VAL A 341 -3.80 -18.37 -3.37
N TYR A 342 -4.25 -17.15 -3.10
CA TYR A 342 -5.65 -16.76 -3.26
C TYR A 342 -6.13 -16.90 -4.71
N SER A 343 -5.27 -16.57 -5.67
CA SER A 343 -5.58 -16.70 -7.10
C SER A 343 -5.78 -18.17 -7.50
N MET A 344 -5.09 -19.11 -6.84
CA MET A 344 -5.14 -20.57 -7.10
C MET A 344 -6.22 -21.31 -6.31
N ARG A 345 -7.09 -20.63 -5.56
CA ARG A 345 -8.00 -21.29 -4.61
C ARG A 345 -8.96 -22.31 -5.23
N LYS A 346 -9.31 -22.18 -6.51
CA LYS A 346 -10.20 -23.14 -7.19
C LYS A 346 -9.41 -24.38 -7.59
N GLU A 347 -8.20 -24.17 -8.08
CA GLU A 347 -7.24 -25.20 -8.45
C GLU A 347 -6.80 -25.99 -7.22
N LEU A 348 -6.57 -25.34 -6.09
CA LEU A 348 -6.31 -25.99 -4.79
C LEU A 348 -7.46 -26.91 -4.37
N LYS A 349 -8.72 -26.45 -4.48
CA LYS A 349 -9.89 -27.29 -4.20
C LYS A 349 -9.93 -28.52 -5.10
N ALA A 350 -9.69 -28.34 -6.40
CA ALA A 350 -9.63 -29.43 -7.36
C ALA A 350 -8.49 -30.41 -7.03
N MET A 351 -7.31 -29.89 -6.69
CA MET A 351 -6.14 -30.67 -6.31
C MET A 351 -6.40 -31.57 -5.11
N PHE A 352 -6.96 -31.03 -4.02
CA PHE A 352 -7.26 -31.83 -2.83
C PHE A 352 -8.38 -32.85 -3.04
N SER A 353 -9.24 -32.63 -4.03
CA SER A 353 -10.32 -33.58 -4.38
C SER A 353 -9.90 -34.62 -5.42
N TYR A 354 -8.71 -34.46 -6.02
CA TYR A 354 -8.27 -35.27 -7.14
C TYR A 354 -7.71 -36.63 -6.73
N SER A 355 -6.83 -36.65 -5.71
CA SER A 355 -6.17 -37.86 -5.24
C SER A 355 -6.05 -37.87 -3.72
N GLU A 356 -6.37 -39.01 -3.11
CA GLU A 356 -6.19 -39.22 -1.66
C GLU A 356 -4.72 -39.13 -1.25
N GLU A 357 -3.80 -39.53 -2.13
CA GLU A 357 -2.35 -39.44 -1.88
C GLU A 357 -1.90 -37.99 -1.71
N ILE A 358 -2.34 -37.11 -2.61
CA ILE A 358 -2.05 -35.67 -2.53
C ILE A 358 -2.67 -35.10 -1.26
N MET A 359 -3.93 -35.40 -1.00
CA MET A 359 -4.63 -34.95 0.21
C MET A 359 -3.88 -35.38 1.48
N ARG A 360 -3.47 -36.64 1.56
CA ARG A 360 -2.75 -37.22 2.69
C ARG A 360 -1.38 -36.59 2.87
N TYR A 361 -0.65 -36.36 1.78
CA TYR A 361 0.64 -35.66 1.81
C TYR A 361 0.52 -34.34 2.57
N TRP A 362 -0.40 -33.47 2.13
CA TRP A 362 -0.58 -32.14 2.73
C TRP A 362 -1.17 -32.16 4.14
N SER A 363 -1.88 -33.22 4.51
CA SER A 363 -2.49 -33.37 5.84
C SER A 363 -1.52 -33.95 6.88
N THR A 364 -0.42 -34.56 6.44
CA THR A 364 0.55 -35.21 7.33
C THR A 364 1.49 -34.17 7.93
N GLN A 365 1.86 -34.30 9.21
CA GLN A 365 2.85 -33.42 9.81
C GLN A 365 4.19 -33.52 9.08
N ASN A 366 4.86 -32.38 8.89
CA ASN A 366 6.24 -32.36 8.41
C ASN A 366 7.12 -33.07 9.45
N GLN A 367 7.43 -34.34 9.22
CA GLN A 367 8.63 -34.92 9.81
C GLN A 367 9.80 -34.24 9.11
N PRO A 368 10.78 -33.69 9.86
CA PRO A 368 11.98 -33.15 9.24
C PRO A 368 12.58 -34.26 8.38
N ILE A 369 12.80 -33.97 7.10
CA ILE A 369 13.54 -34.85 6.20
C ILE A 369 14.99 -34.80 6.70
N ILE A 370 15.32 -35.64 7.68
CA ILE A 370 16.70 -35.96 7.99
C ILE A 370 17.14 -36.82 6.81
N GLN A 371 17.74 -36.19 5.80
CA GLN A 371 18.55 -36.91 4.84
C GLN A 371 19.71 -37.52 5.63
N VAL A 372 19.51 -38.74 6.13
CA VAL A 372 20.62 -39.58 6.54
C VAL A 372 21.30 -39.95 5.23
N GLU A 373 22.33 -39.19 4.86
CA GLU A 373 23.33 -39.68 3.94
C GLU A 373 23.93 -40.93 4.57
N THR A 374 23.40 -42.10 4.20
CA THR A 374 24.12 -43.35 4.35
C THR A 374 25.31 -43.28 3.39
N GLN A 375 26.39 -42.65 3.86
CA GLN A 375 27.72 -42.89 3.32
C GLN A 375 28.00 -44.37 3.52
N SER A 376 27.81 -45.12 2.43
CA SER A 376 28.34 -46.47 2.30
C SER A 376 29.84 -46.33 2.09
N SER A 377 30.58 -46.26 3.19
CA SER A 377 32.03 -46.41 3.16
C SER A 377 32.34 -47.89 2.97
N GLN A 378 33.05 -48.16 1.86
CA GLN A 378 33.65 -49.44 1.49
C GLN A 378 34.77 -49.86 2.44
#